data_AF-A0A5C9CLD8-F1
#
_entry.id   AF-A0A5C9CLD8-F1
#
_cell.length_a   1.000
_cell.length_b   1.000
_cell.length_c   1.000
_cell.angle_alpha   90.00
_cell.angle_beta   90.00
_cell.angle_gamma   90.00
#
_symmetry.space_group_name_H-M   'P 1'
#
loop_
_entity.id
_entity.type
_entity.pdbx_description
1 polymer ?
#
loop_
_entity_poly.entity_id
_entity_poly.type
_entity_poly.pdbx_seq_one_letter_code
_entity_poly.pdbx_strand_id
1 'polypeptide(L)'
;MNYPIPGHKNLLIALSAAAVSIACLWVASHTSQWWWMLVAAVVFSYTNNTLFSLHHEAAHRVFHPNPRVNDVAGTLLAGFFPTIFSIQRISHLGHHRRNRTDEELYDYYLPHQSWLLKTYWIYCLLTGFYWAIIPVAALLYVIWPWAFQSKWF
;
A
#
# COMPACT_ATOMS: atom_id res chain seq x y z
N MET A 1 24.80 -2.96 -13.25
CA MET A 1 23.88 -2.96 -14.40
C MET A 1 23.42 -1.53 -14.66
N ASN A 2 23.57 -1.02 -15.88
CA ASN A 2 23.23 0.36 -16.25
C ASN A 2 21.79 0.45 -16.77
N TYR A 3 20.82 0.35 -15.88
CA TYR A 3 19.42 0.65 -16.20
C TYR A 3 19.00 1.90 -15.41
N PRO A 4 19.02 3.09 -16.03
CA PRO A 4 18.62 4.31 -15.33
C PRO A 4 17.12 4.25 -14.98
N ILE A 5 16.75 4.80 -13.83
CA ILE A 5 15.35 4.89 -13.40
C ILE A 5 14.56 5.70 -14.45
N PRO A 6 13.51 5.14 -15.07
CA PRO A 6 12.74 5.81 -16.12
C PRO A 6 11.70 6.78 -15.52
N GLY A 7 12.16 7.77 -14.75
CA GLY A 7 11.31 8.63 -13.92
C GLY A 7 10.15 9.32 -14.66
N HIS A 8 10.38 9.84 -15.87
CA HIS A 8 9.32 10.45 -16.67
C HIS A 8 8.23 9.45 -17.10
N LYS A 9 8.62 8.21 -17.44
CA LYS A 9 7.68 7.16 -17.81
C LYS A 9 6.87 6.73 -16.59
N ASN A 10 7.53 6.58 -15.44
CA ASN A 10 6.86 6.22 -14.19
C ASN A 10 5.81 7.27 -13.78
N LEU A 11 6.13 8.57 -13.92
CA LEU A 11 5.18 9.66 -13.71
C LEU A 11 3.99 9.61 -14.68
N LEU A 12 4.25 9.41 -15.98
CA LEU A 12 3.18 9.28 -16.98
C LEU A 12 2.26 8.11 -16.66
N ILE A 13 2.82 6.93 -16.38
CA ILE A 13 2.05 5.74 -16.02
C ILE A 13 1.25 5.99 -14.74
N ALA A 14 1.84 6.62 -13.72
CA ALA A 14 1.13 6.97 -12.48
C ALA A 14 -0.08 7.87 -12.75
N LEU A 15 0.10 8.95 -13.51
CA LEU A 15 -0.97 9.89 -13.83
C LEU A 15 -2.08 9.23 -14.67
N SER A 16 -1.71 8.43 -15.67
CA SER A 16 -2.68 7.70 -16.49
C SER A 16 -3.45 6.66 -15.68
N ALA A 17 -2.77 5.86 -14.87
CA ALA A 17 -3.41 4.86 -14.03
C ALA A 17 -4.33 5.51 -12.98
N ALA A 18 -3.92 6.64 -12.40
CA ALA A 18 -4.74 7.40 -11.44
C ALA A 18 -6.01 7.95 -12.11
N ALA A 19 -5.88 8.56 -13.29
CA ALA A 19 -7.01 9.08 -14.04
C ALA A 19 -8.01 7.97 -14.41
N VAL A 20 -7.53 6.82 -14.89
CA VAL A 20 -8.39 5.68 -15.22
C VAL A 20 -9.05 5.11 -13.96
N SER A 21 -8.32 4.93 -12.85
CA SER A 21 -8.91 4.46 -11.60
C SER A 21 -10.01 5.40 -11.09
N ILE A 22 -9.80 6.72 -11.14
CA ILE A 22 -10.82 7.72 -10.77
C ILE A 22 -12.02 7.64 -11.71
N ALA A 23 -11.80 7.52 -13.02
CA ALA A 23 -12.88 7.38 -14.00
C ALA A 23 -13.70 6.11 -13.78
N CYS A 24 -13.06 4.97 -13.46
CA CYS A 24 -13.75 3.73 -13.12
C CYS A 24 -14.63 3.89 -11.87
N LEU A 25 -14.14 4.55 -10.81
CA LEU A 25 -14.94 4.84 -9.62
C LEU A 25 -16.12 5.77 -9.94
N TRP A 26 -15.90 6.78 -10.79
CA TRP A 26 -16.97 7.66 -11.26
C TRP A 26 -18.04 6.89 -12.06
N VAL A 27 -17.65 6.06 -13.03
CA VAL A 27 -18.59 5.22 -13.79
C VAL A 27 -19.37 4.29 -12.87
N ALA A 28 -18.68 3.59 -11.97
CA ALA A 28 -19.30 2.64 -11.04
C ALA A 28 -20.32 3.30 -10.10
N SER A 29 -20.14 4.58 -9.77
CA SER A 29 -21.06 5.36 -8.91
C SER A 29 -22.24 5.99 -9.65
N HIS A 30 -22.20 6.04 -10.99
CA HIS A 30 -23.23 6.71 -11.81
C HIS A 30 -23.99 5.77 -12.75
N THR A 31 -23.55 4.52 -12.88
CA THR A 31 -24.26 3.52 -13.68
C THR A 31 -25.26 2.73 -12.82
N SER A 32 -26.45 2.48 -13.37
CA SER A 32 -27.39 1.50 -12.83
C SER A 32 -27.20 0.10 -13.45
N GLN A 33 -26.38 0.00 -14.50
CA GLN A 33 -26.17 -1.23 -15.25
C GLN A 33 -25.01 -2.04 -14.66
N TRP A 34 -25.29 -3.25 -14.19
CA TRP A 34 -24.33 -4.12 -13.50
C TRP A 34 -23.09 -4.46 -14.37
N TRP A 35 -23.25 -4.57 -15.68
CA TRP A 35 -22.14 -4.93 -16.58
C TRP A 35 -21.11 -3.80 -16.70
N TRP A 36 -21.54 -2.53 -16.65
CA TRP A 36 -20.62 -1.39 -16.57
C TRP A 36 -19.87 -1.38 -15.24
N MET A 37 -20.52 -1.79 -14.14
CA MET A 37 -19.82 -1.96 -12.86
C MET A 37 -18.76 -3.05 -12.96
N LEU A 38 -19.06 -4.18 -13.63
CA LEU A 38 -18.09 -5.26 -13.84
C LEU A 38 -16.90 -4.79 -14.68
N VAL A 39 -17.13 -4.09 -15.79
CA VAL A 39 -16.06 -3.52 -16.62
C VAL A 39 -15.22 -2.54 -15.81
N ALA A 40 -15.85 -1.63 -15.06
CA ALA A 40 -15.15 -0.68 -14.20
C ALA A 40 -14.33 -1.40 -13.13
N ALA A 41 -14.87 -2.44 -12.49
CA ALA A 41 -14.17 -3.23 -11.48
C ALA A 41 -12.94 -3.94 -12.06
N VAL A 42 -13.06 -4.56 -13.23
CA VAL A 42 -11.94 -5.24 -13.90
C VAL A 42 -10.85 -4.22 -14.27
N VAL A 43 -11.19 -3.13 -14.96
CA VAL A 43 -10.20 -2.11 -15.35
C VAL A 43 -9.54 -1.49 -14.11
N PHE A 44 -10.35 -1.12 -13.11
CA PHE A 44 -9.87 -0.61 -11.84
C PHE A 44 -8.89 -1.56 -11.15
N SER A 45 -9.14 -2.88 -11.17
CA SER A 45 -8.24 -3.84 -10.52
C SER A 45 -6.81 -3.78 -11.07
N TYR A 46 -6.65 -3.65 -12.40
CA TYR A 46 -5.33 -3.56 -13.03
C TYR A 46 -4.68 -2.19 -12.85
N THR A 47 -5.44 -1.10 -13.01
CA THR A 47 -4.87 0.25 -12.88
C THR A 47 -4.55 0.57 -11.43
N ASN A 48 -5.40 0.15 -10.47
CA ASN A 48 -5.12 0.33 -9.06
C ASN A 48 -3.95 -0.54 -8.57
N ASN A 49 -3.79 -1.77 -9.10
CA ASN A 49 -2.59 -2.57 -8.83
C ASN A 49 -1.31 -1.92 -9.41
N THR A 50 -1.42 -1.24 -10.55
CA THR A 50 -0.32 -0.45 -11.11
C THR A 50 0.06 0.71 -10.19
N LEU A 51 -0.92 1.43 -9.64
CA LEU A 51 -0.67 2.49 -8.64
C LEU A 51 0.00 1.93 -7.38
N PHE A 52 -0.42 0.76 -6.90
CA PHE A 52 0.19 0.08 -5.76
C PHE A 52 1.66 -0.26 -6.04
N SER A 53 1.96 -0.76 -7.24
CA SER A 53 3.32 -1.08 -7.66
C SER A 53 4.21 0.17 -7.73
N LEU A 54 3.71 1.28 -8.29
CA LEU A 54 4.47 2.53 -8.35
C LEU A 54 4.67 3.16 -6.96
N HIS A 55 3.71 2.98 -6.07
CA HIS A 55 3.82 3.38 -4.66
C HIS A 55 4.94 2.59 -3.96
N HIS A 56 5.04 1.29 -4.22
CA HIS A 56 6.15 0.43 -3.77
C HIS A 56 7.51 0.92 -4.31
N GLU A 57 7.60 1.25 -5.60
CA GLU A 57 8.84 1.81 -6.18
C GLU A 57 9.24 3.13 -5.50
N ALA A 58 8.27 3.97 -5.15
CA ALA A 58 8.52 5.21 -4.42
C ALA A 58 8.99 4.93 -2.98
N ALA A 59 8.49 3.89 -2.33
CA ALA A 59 8.96 3.45 -1.01
C ALA A 59 10.45 3.09 -1.04
N HIS A 60 10.90 2.42 -2.10
CA HIS A 60 12.30 2.06 -2.36
C HIS A 60 13.17 3.16 -2.98
N ARG A 61 12.58 4.34 -3.27
CA ARG A 61 13.24 5.46 -3.99
C ARG A 61 13.77 5.11 -5.38
N VAL A 62 13.10 4.19 -6.07
CA VAL A 62 13.40 3.79 -7.46
C VAL A 62 12.30 4.21 -8.44
N PHE A 63 11.30 4.95 -7.99
CA PHE A 63 10.28 5.54 -8.85
C PHE A 63 10.82 6.70 -9.70
N HIS A 64 11.71 7.53 -9.17
CA HIS A 64 12.30 8.67 -9.87
C HIS A 64 13.76 8.93 -9.42
N PRO A 65 14.67 9.45 -10.27
CA PRO A 65 16.06 9.75 -9.85
C PRO A 65 16.15 10.79 -8.72
N ASN A 66 15.24 11.76 -8.69
CA ASN A 66 15.16 12.75 -7.62
C ASN A 66 14.41 12.18 -6.38
N PRO A 67 15.04 12.06 -5.21
CA PRO A 67 14.43 11.50 -4.01
C PRO A 67 13.19 12.28 -3.53
N ARG A 68 13.16 13.61 -3.69
CA ARG A 68 11.98 14.42 -3.30
C ARG A 68 10.74 14.05 -4.10
N VAL A 69 10.92 13.72 -5.38
CA VAL A 69 9.80 13.28 -6.24
C VAL A 69 9.26 11.94 -5.77
N ASN A 70 10.12 11.03 -5.28
CA ASN A 70 9.66 9.77 -4.69
C ASN A 70 8.83 10.02 -3.42
N ASP A 71 9.26 10.96 -2.57
CA ASP A 71 8.55 11.25 -1.33
C ASP A 71 7.17 11.87 -1.58
N VAL A 72 7.09 12.81 -2.53
CA VAL A 72 5.81 13.42 -2.94
C VAL A 72 4.92 12.40 -3.66
N ALA A 73 5.45 11.70 -4.66
CA ALA A 73 4.68 10.70 -5.42
C ALA A 73 4.20 9.57 -4.51
N GLY A 74 5.05 9.07 -3.62
CA GLY A 74 4.67 8.05 -2.63
C GLY A 74 3.54 8.51 -1.73
N THR A 75 3.59 9.76 -1.24
CA THR A 75 2.53 10.35 -0.42
C THR A 75 1.21 10.50 -1.18
N LEU A 76 1.25 10.98 -2.43
CA LEU A 76 0.05 11.14 -3.25
C LEU A 76 -0.57 9.77 -3.63
N LEU A 77 0.26 8.81 -4.03
CA LEU A 77 -0.17 7.45 -4.36
C LEU A 77 -0.73 6.71 -3.14
N ALA A 78 -0.23 7.01 -1.93
CA ALA A 78 -0.80 6.47 -0.70
C ALA A 78 -2.29 6.78 -0.57
N GLY A 79 -2.75 7.94 -1.07
CA GLY A 79 -4.15 8.35 -1.01
C GLY A 79 -5.13 7.46 -1.78
N PHE A 80 -4.65 6.60 -2.68
CA PHE A 80 -5.46 5.58 -3.35
C PHE A 80 -5.67 4.32 -2.49
N PHE A 81 -5.02 4.26 -1.33
CA PHE A 81 -5.08 3.16 -0.39
C PHE A 81 -5.40 3.70 1.01
N PRO A 82 -6.01 2.91 1.90
CA PRO A 82 -6.23 3.35 3.27
C PRO A 82 -4.91 3.27 4.07
N THR A 83 -3.89 4.04 3.71
CA THR A 83 -2.55 3.98 4.31
C THR A 83 -1.83 5.33 4.40
N ILE A 84 -0.76 5.38 5.18
CA ILE A 84 0.14 6.53 5.34
C ILE A 84 1.50 6.12 4.77
N PHE A 85 2.02 6.88 3.80
CA PHE A 85 3.25 6.51 3.08
C PHE A 85 4.44 6.24 4.00
N SER A 86 4.66 7.07 5.03
CA SER A 86 5.78 6.92 5.95
C SER A 86 5.70 5.61 6.74
N ILE A 87 4.51 5.26 7.25
CA ILE A 87 4.27 3.99 7.95
C ILE A 87 4.49 2.83 6.99
N GLN A 88 3.93 2.93 5.79
CA GLN A 88 4.06 1.88 4.79
C GLN A 88 5.52 1.65 4.38
N ARG A 89 6.29 2.71 4.14
CA ARG A 89 7.73 2.61 3.83
C ARG A 89 8.52 1.98 4.97
N ILE A 90 8.30 2.41 6.22
CA ILE A 90 9.01 1.85 7.39
C ILE A 90 8.68 0.38 7.56
N SER A 91 7.39 0.02 7.53
CA SER A 91 6.94 -1.38 7.65
C SER A 91 7.49 -2.23 6.51
N HIS A 92 7.45 -1.73 5.27
CA HIS A 92 7.92 -2.43 4.09
C HIS A 92 9.43 -2.68 4.09
N LEU A 93 10.23 -1.66 4.38
CA LEU A 93 11.69 -1.81 4.49
C LEU A 93 12.07 -2.68 5.71
N GLY A 94 11.32 -2.56 6.80
CA GLY A 94 11.45 -3.42 7.97
C GLY A 94 11.17 -4.88 7.64
N HIS A 95 10.12 -5.15 6.86
CA HIS A 95 9.82 -6.47 6.32
C HIS A 95 10.98 -6.99 5.49
N HIS A 96 11.48 -6.25 4.49
CA HIS A 96 12.64 -6.69 3.69
C HIS A 96 13.88 -7.00 4.54
N ARG A 97 14.14 -6.21 5.58
CA ARG A 97 15.28 -6.40 6.47
C ARG A 97 15.16 -7.66 7.34
N ARG A 98 13.96 -7.98 7.79
CA ARG A 98 13.67 -9.09 8.71
C ARG A 98 12.99 -10.26 8.02
N ASN A 99 12.91 -10.24 6.69
CA ASN A 99 12.16 -11.25 5.95
C ASN A 99 12.73 -12.64 6.25
N ARG A 100 11.85 -13.59 6.57
CA ARG A 100 12.20 -14.97 6.97
C ARG A 100 12.96 -15.10 8.29
N THR A 101 12.86 -14.12 9.19
CA THR A 101 13.23 -14.29 10.60
C THR A 101 11.99 -14.59 11.45
N ASP A 102 12.21 -15.02 12.69
CA ASP A 102 11.17 -15.30 13.69
C ASP A 102 10.23 -14.09 13.91
N GLU A 103 10.72 -12.87 13.69
CA GLU A 103 9.95 -11.63 13.82
C GLU A 103 8.98 -11.34 12.66
N GLU A 104 9.19 -11.91 11.47
CA GLU A 104 8.37 -11.65 10.25
C GLU A 104 7.78 -12.95 9.64
N LEU A 105 7.64 -14.01 10.43
CA LEU A 105 6.93 -15.23 10.04
C LEU A 105 5.42 -15.06 10.25
N TYR A 106 4.72 -14.66 9.18
CA TYR A 106 3.27 -14.44 9.18
C TYR A 106 2.46 -15.66 8.69
N ASP A 107 3.07 -16.52 7.89
CA ASP A 107 2.50 -17.74 7.30
C ASP A 107 2.80 -19.01 8.11
N TYR A 108 3.57 -18.90 9.20
CA TYR A 108 3.88 -19.98 10.14
C TYR A 108 3.60 -19.57 11.59
N TYR A 109 3.49 -20.57 12.47
CA TYR A 109 3.52 -20.38 13.92
C TYR A 109 4.70 -21.16 14.51
N LEU A 110 5.47 -20.49 15.38
CA LEU A 110 6.60 -21.11 16.08
C LEU A 110 6.12 -21.95 17.27
N PRO A 111 6.93 -22.89 17.81
CA PRO A 111 6.50 -23.78 18.90
C PRO A 111 6.02 -23.06 20.17
N HIS A 112 6.47 -21.82 20.40
CA HIS A 112 6.10 -20.99 21.55
C HIS A 112 4.92 -20.04 21.27
N GLN A 113 4.35 -20.06 20.05
CA GLN A 113 3.26 -19.18 19.64
C GLN A 113 1.92 -19.91 19.58
N SER A 114 0.83 -19.18 19.86
CA SER A 114 -0.52 -19.72 19.74
C SER A 114 -0.92 -19.86 18.27
N TRP A 115 -1.20 -21.10 17.84
CA TRP A 115 -1.71 -21.39 16.50
C TRP A 115 -3.06 -20.73 16.22
N LEU A 116 -3.92 -20.61 17.25
CA LEU A 116 -5.22 -19.95 17.14
C LEU A 116 -5.07 -18.45 16.83
N LEU A 117 -4.16 -17.78 17.54
CA LEU A 117 -3.94 -16.35 17.35
C LEU A 117 -3.33 -16.05 15.97
N LYS A 118 -2.37 -16.88 15.52
CA LYS A 118 -1.77 -16.76 14.18
C LYS A 118 -2.78 -17.01 13.08
N THR A 119 -3.62 -18.03 13.23
CA THR A 119 -4.75 -18.30 12.33
C THR A 119 -5.71 -17.11 12.29
N TYR A 120 -6.09 -16.55 13.44
CA TYR A 120 -6.93 -15.36 13.48
C TYR A 120 -6.32 -14.19 12.70
N TRP A 121 -5.03 -13.89 12.90
CA TRP A 121 -4.35 -12.81 12.19
C TRP A 121 -4.30 -13.01 10.68
N ILE A 122 -3.97 -14.21 10.19
CA ILE A 122 -3.91 -14.45 8.74
C ILE A 122 -5.30 -14.32 8.10
N TYR A 123 -6.36 -14.77 8.77
CA TYR A 123 -7.73 -14.56 8.27
C TYR A 123 -8.15 -13.10 8.35
N CYS A 124 -7.74 -12.33 9.36
CA CYS A 124 -7.95 -10.89 9.38
C CYS A 124 -7.25 -10.18 8.23
N LEU A 125 -6.06 -10.63 7.82
CA LEU A 125 -5.36 -10.09 6.64
C LEU A 125 -6.08 -10.47 5.34
N LEU A 126 -6.42 -11.75 5.15
CA LEU A 126 -7.06 -12.26 3.92
C LEU A 126 -8.47 -11.69 3.69
N THR A 127 -9.24 -11.51 4.76
CA THR A 127 -10.60 -10.94 4.69
C THR A 127 -10.60 -9.42 4.72
N GLY A 128 -9.42 -8.80 4.85
CA GLY A 128 -9.26 -7.35 4.86
C GLY A 128 -9.68 -6.67 6.16
N PHE A 129 -9.99 -7.41 7.22
CA PHE A 129 -10.24 -6.85 8.55
C PHE A 129 -9.04 -6.04 9.07
N TYR A 130 -7.82 -6.44 8.71
CA TYR A 130 -6.61 -5.66 8.97
C TYR A 130 -6.69 -4.23 8.42
N TRP A 131 -7.32 -4.02 7.25
CA TRP A 131 -7.42 -2.68 6.67
C TRP A 131 -8.24 -1.71 7.53
N ALA A 132 -9.16 -2.20 8.36
CA ALA A 132 -9.92 -1.38 9.29
C ALA A 132 -9.04 -0.81 10.43
N ILE A 133 -7.90 -1.44 10.73
CA ILE A 133 -6.99 -0.94 11.77
C ILE A 133 -6.24 0.32 11.33
N ILE A 134 -6.06 0.52 10.02
CA ILE A 134 -5.24 1.62 9.49
C ILE A 134 -5.94 2.98 9.68
N PRO A 135 -7.25 3.14 9.38
CA PRO A 135 -7.99 4.34 9.75
C PRO A 135 -7.95 4.62 11.26
N VAL A 136 -8.03 3.58 12.11
CA VAL A 136 -7.92 3.74 13.57
C VAL A 136 -6.52 4.23 13.96
N ALA A 137 -5.46 3.63 13.41
CA ALA A 137 -4.09 4.07 13.64
C ALA A 137 -3.84 5.51 13.14
N ALA A 138 -4.43 5.88 12.00
CA ALA A 138 -4.36 7.24 11.46
C ALA A 138 -5.06 8.25 12.39
N LEU A 139 -6.25 7.93 12.92
CA LEU A 139 -6.94 8.76 13.90
C LEU A 139 -6.12 8.90 15.20
N LEU A 140 -5.56 7.79 15.70
CA LEU A 140 -4.67 7.82 16.86
C LEU A 140 -3.42 8.66 16.61
N TYR A 141 -2.84 8.61 15.40
CA TYR A 141 -1.70 9.45 15.05
C TYR A 141 -2.05 10.94 15.02
N VAL A 142 -3.24 11.30 14.51
CA VAL A 142 -3.71 12.70 14.52
C VAL A 142 -3.94 13.21 15.94
N ILE A 143 -4.54 12.39 16.80
CA ILE A 143 -4.85 12.76 18.19
C ILE A 143 -3.59 12.73 19.07
N TRP A 144 -2.70 11.78 18.82
CA TRP A 144 -1.54 11.49 19.65
C TRP A 144 -0.31 11.07 18.82
N PRO A 145 0.33 12.00 18.09
CA PRO A 145 1.42 11.67 17.17
C PRO A 145 2.68 11.15 17.86
N TRP A 146 2.89 11.50 19.14
CA TRP A 146 4.02 11.00 19.93
C TRP A 146 3.87 9.53 20.37
N ALA A 147 2.68 8.91 20.26
CA ALA A 147 2.49 7.47 20.54
C ALA A 147 3.25 6.56 19.55
N PHE A 148 3.55 7.07 18.36
CA PHE A 148 4.23 6.32 17.30
C PHE A 148 5.73 6.62 17.23
N GLN A 149 6.28 7.34 18.20
CA GLN A 149 7.72 7.54 18.32
C GLN A 149 8.33 6.35 19.05
N SER A 150 9.20 5.62 18.36
CA SER A 150 10.07 4.64 19.02
C SER A 150 11.49 5.18 19.07
N LYS A 151 12.11 5.07 20.24
CA LYS A 151 13.54 5.33 20.44
C LYS A 151 14.40 4.08 20.24
N TRP A 152 13.76 2.95 19.92
CA TRP A 152 14.36 1.62 19.91
C TRP A 152 14.54 1.06 18.50
N PHE A 153 14.18 1.82 17.47
CA PHE A 153 14.44 1.51 16.06
C PHE A 153 15.06 2.72 15.36
#